data_AF-A0A8H3WPB6-F1
#
_entry.id   AF-A0A8H3WPB6-F1
#
_cell.length_a   1.000
_cell.length_b   1.000
_cell.length_c   1.000
_cell.angle_alpha   90.00
_cell.angle_beta   90.00
_cell.angle_gamma   90.00
#
_symmetry.space_group_name_H-M   'P 1'
#
loop_
_entity.id
_entity.type
_entity.pdbx_description
1 polymer ?
#
loop_
_entity_poly.entity_id
_entity_poly.type
_entity_poly.pdbx_seq_one_letter_code
_entity_poly.pdbx_strand_id
1 'polypeptide(L)'
;MGSLFQLPEELLLSPLFERYPCREQQIRSLATLLHPTAAPCQNLVVYGTEATGKSAVVESLLQSLSEAPNDDSQEEPSLKYAIVNSIQCITGRHLFERTVGAVVDAIKWESPPKKCESLAQLTVELCKMLKYTERPEGWRLVLVFDSIDRQRDAPGTLLPALARLSEVIPCLTCVFIVTAPTPFFLRSSFTPHIQFSNYTKQEFVKILSITPPPPTPTTTQDDTNFLWTRFCGAVCDALTTSAARTLPSCRHSCEALWPRFVAPILARTHGPREFSKLLIASRVHFQDESLLNPGIVSIRPGATTSGPAVNGNGVPPGTPSKHAAQQVPNPPTTDLTTLLPTTARLLLLAAYLASHNAAKHDLVLFSTFHHGRKKRRGGGFVAPKRGRPSKHRKISRKLLGAHAFVLERMLAIFAALRAEWAADSIFGSGSASVVDGDVGMALSTLASLRLLMKVGTAGDPMDRGGKWRINVGWDIIRGVGRSLGIEVEEWLID
;
A
#
# COMPACT_ATOMS: atom_id res chain seq x y z
N MET A 1 2.95 -46.12 -33.43
CA MET A 1 2.16 -45.47 -32.36
C MET A 1 2.99 -44.31 -31.84
N GLY A 2 2.74 -43.10 -32.32
CA GLY A 2 3.41 -41.90 -31.81
C GLY A 2 3.01 -41.68 -30.35
N SER A 3 3.92 -41.15 -29.55
CA SER A 3 3.63 -40.79 -28.16
C SER A 3 2.42 -39.87 -28.12
N LEU A 4 1.32 -40.29 -27.47
CA LEU A 4 0.12 -39.45 -27.27
C LEU A 4 0.40 -38.19 -26.45
N PHE A 5 1.55 -38.15 -25.77
CA PHE A 5 2.01 -37.06 -24.93
C PHE A 5 3.39 -36.60 -25.39
N GLN A 6 3.48 -35.37 -25.86
CA GLN A 6 4.76 -34.73 -26.17
C GLN A 6 4.93 -33.51 -25.26
N LEU A 7 6.02 -33.50 -24.51
CA LEU A 7 6.37 -32.34 -23.69
C LEU A 7 6.86 -31.21 -24.63
N PRO A 8 6.62 -29.95 -24.25
CA PRO A 8 7.20 -28.81 -24.95
C PRO A 8 8.72 -28.97 -25.02
N GLU A 9 9.32 -28.65 -26.16
CA GLU A 9 10.77 -28.65 -26.30
C GLU A 9 11.39 -27.64 -25.31
N GLU A 10 12.44 -28.06 -24.59
CA GLU A 10 13.13 -27.15 -23.67
C GLU A 10 13.74 -25.93 -24.37
N LEU A 11 13.99 -26.03 -25.68
CA LEU A 11 14.45 -24.92 -26.52
C LEU A 11 13.44 -23.77 -26.57
N LEU A 12 12.13 -24.06 -26.63
CA LEU A 12 11.07 -23.04 -26.59
C LEU A 12 11.00 -22.32 -25.23
N LEU A 13 11.39 -23.02 -24.15
CA LEU A 13 11.37 -22.48 -22.79
C LEU A 13 12.65 -21.73 -22.43
N SER A 14 13.75 -21.95 -23.17
CA SER A 14 15.05 -21.34 -22.89
C SER A 14 15.04 -19.79 -22.78
N PRO A 15 14.35 -19.03 -23.65
CA PRO A 15 14.32 -17.57 -23.53
C PRO A 15 13.54 -17.10 -22.30
N LEU A 16 12.56 -17.90 -21.85
CA LEU A 16 11.77 -17.62 -20.65
C LEU A 16 12.59 -17.84 -19.39
N PHE A 17 13.49 -18.83 -19.36
CA PHE A 17 14.40 -19.04 -18.23
C PHE A 17 15.41 -17.90 -18.08
N GLU A 18 15.87 -17.32 -19.20
CA GLU A 18 16.75 -16.14 -19.18
C GLU A 18 16.01 -14.88 -18.70
N ARG A 19 14.78 -14.67 -19.18
CA ARG A 19 13.96 -13.50 -18.82
C ARG A 19 13.43 -13.55 -17.39
N TYR A 20 13.09 -14.75 -16.90
CA TYR A 20 12.51 -14.99 -15.58
C TYR A 20 13.33 -16.02 -14.79
N PRO A 21 14.55 -15.66 -14.34
CA PRO A 21 15.37 -16.54 -13.53
C PRO A 21 14.67 -16.90 -12.22
N CYS A 22 15.02 -18.06 -11.65
CA CYS A 22 14.47 -18.58 -10.39
C CYS A 22 12.98 -18.99 -10.47
N ARG A 23 12.41 -19.08 -11.68
CA ARG A 23 11.04 -19.55 -11.94
C ARG A 23 10.98 -20.75 -12.87
N GLU A 24 12.10 -21.45 -13.03
CA GLU A 24 12.25 -22.54 -13.99
C GLU A 24 11.27 -23.69 -13.70
N GLN A 25 11.06 -24.03 -12.42
CA GLN A 25 10.11 -25.07 -12.02
C GLN A 25 8.67 -24.69 -12.33
N GLN A 26 8.27 -23.44 -12.03
CA GLN A 26 6.92 -22.95 -12.31
C GLN A 26 6.67 -22.86 -13.81
N ILE A 27 7.64 -22.39 -14.59
CA ILE A 27 7.55 -22.30 -16.05
C ILE A 27 7.38 -23.69 -16.65
N ARG A 28 8.20 -24.68 -16.25
CA ARG A 28 8.04 -26.07 -16.73
C ARG A 28 6.66 -26.63 -16.37
N SER A 29 6.21 -26.43 -15.13
CA SER A 29 4.89 -26.92 -14.67
C SER A 29 3.75 -26.28 -15.47
N LEU A 30 3.81 -24.97 -15.72
CA LEU A 30 2.83 -24.26 -16.53
C LEU A 30 2.85 -24.75 -17.98
N ALA A 31 4.04 -24.93 -18.56
CA ALA A 31 4.19 -25.39 -19.93
C ALA A 31 3.58 -26.80 -20.10
N THR A 32 3.83 -27.72 -19.17
CA THR A 32 3.24 -29.07 -19.21
C THR A 32 1.71 -29.08 -19.13
N LEU A 33 1.11 -28.15 -18.37
CA LEU A 33 -0.35 -28.11 -18.16
C LEU A 33 -1.12 -27.33 -19.23
N LEU A 34 -0.45 -26.41 -19.93
CA LEU A 34 -1.06 -25.54 -20.94
C LEU A 34 -0.79 -26.00 -22.38
N HIS A 35 0.25 -26.82 -22.62
CA HIS A 35 0.58 -27.28 -23.95
C HIS A 35 -0.49 -28.23 -24.52
N PRO A 36 -0.96 -28.03 -25.78
CA PRO A 36 -2.05 -28.81 -26.36
C PRO A 36 -1.85 -30.32 -26.39
N THR A 37 -0.61 -30.76 -26.62
CA THR A 37 -0.21 -32.18 -26.78
C THR A 37 0.38 -32.80 -25.51
N ALA A 38 0.41 -32.06 -24.39
CA ALA A 38 0.91 -32.55 -23.10
C ALA A 38 -0.27 -33.01 -22.21
N ALA A 39 -0.28 -32.64 -20.93
CA ALA A 39 -1.31 -33.03 -19.97
C ALA A 39 -2.31 -31.88 -19.73
N PRO A 40 -3.29 -31.68 -20.63
CA PRO A 40 -4.18 -30.52 -20.56
C PRO A 40 -5.03 -30.52 -19.30
N CYS A 41 -5.12 -29.35 -18.67
CA CYS A 41 -6.01 -29.11 -17.55
C CYS A 41 -7.20 -28.22 -17.98
N GLN A 42 -8.37 -28.43 -17.36
CA GLN A 42 -9.55 -27.59 -17.60
C GLN A 42 -9.49 -26.29 -16.81
N ASN A 43 -9.08 -26.38 -15.55
CA ASN A 43 -8.91 -25.25 -14.66
C ASN A 43 -7.51 -25.28 -14.05
N LEU A 44 -6.88 -24.12 -13.93
CA LEU A 44 -5.57 -23.98 -13.32
C LEU A 44 -5.56 -22.76 -12.40
N VAL A 45 -5.00 -22.93 -11.20
CA VAL A 45 -4.89 -21.84 -10.24
C VAL A 45 -3.42 -21.51 -10.01
N VAL A 46 -3.03 -20.30 -10.40
CA VAL A 46 -1.68 -19.77 -10.18
C VAL A 46 -1.76 -18.78 -9.03
N TYR A 47 -1.07 -19.06 -7.93
CA TYR A 47 -1.17 -18.24 -6.72
C TYR A 47 0.16 -17.84 -6.12
N GLY A 48 0.19 -16.72 -5.42
CA GLY A 48 1.39 -16.20 -4.77
C GLY A 48 1.26 -14.72 -4.49
N THR A 49 2.08 -14.17 -3.60
CA THR A 49 1.97 -12.75 -3.23
C THR A 49 2.22 -11.81 -4.41
N GLU A 50 1.94 -10.52 -4.24
CA GLU A 50 2.21 -9.52 -5.27
C GLU A 50 3.69 -9.49 -5.67
N ALA A 51 3.95 -9.06 -6.91
CA ALA A 51 5.31 -8.90 -7.45
C ALA A 51 6.20 -10.16 -7.48
N THR A 52 5.58 -11.34 -7.52
CA THR A 52 6.26 -12.64 -7.72
C THR A 52 6.47 -13.02 -9.19
N GLY A 53 5.98 -12.21 -10.13
CA GLY A 53 6.13 -12.42 -11.58
C GLY A 53 5.04 -13.29 -12.23
N LYS A 54 3.99 -13.70 -11.49
CA LYS A 54 2.91 -14.58 -11.98
C LYS A 54 2.35 -14.15 -13.35
N SER A 55 1.80 -12.93 -13.43
CA SER A 55 1.15 -12.43 -14.64
C SER A 55 2.12 -12.38 -15.82
N ALA A 56 3.32 -11.84 -15.61
CA ALA A 56 4.34 -11.69 -16.64
C ALA A 56 4.87 -13.04 -17.16
N VAL A 57 5.03 -14.03 -16.28
CA VAL A 57 5.45 -15.40 -16.66
C VAL A 57 4.35 -16.11 -17.44
N VAL A 58 3.09 -16.04 -16.99
CA VAL A 58 1.96 -16.66 -17.69
C VAL A 58 1.75 -16.02 -19.07
N GLU A 59 1.80 -14.69 -19.16
CA GLU A 59 1.67 -13.95 -20.42
C GLU A 59 2.79 -14.32 -21.40
N SER A 60 4.05 -14.26 -20.97
CA SER A 60 5.19 -14.57 -21.84
C SER A 60 5.19 -16.03 -22.27
N LEU A 61 4.80 -16.96 -21.39
CA LEU A 61 4.69 -18.37 -21.74
C LEU A 61 3.59 -18.61 -22.78
N LEU A 62 2.42 -18.04 -22.59
CA LEU A 62 1.31 -18.18 -23.56
C LEU A 62 1.68 -17.58 -24.92
N GLN A 63 2.39 -16.46 -24.92
CA GLN A 63 2.93 -15.87 -26.15
C GLN A 63 3.87 -16.86 -26.86
N SER A 64 4.90 -17.37 -26.18
CA SER A 64 5.85 -18.33 -26.76
C SER A 64 5.17 -19.62 -27.23
N LEU A 65 4.16 -20.12 -26.52
CA LEU A 65 3.42 -21.32 -26.92
C LEU A 65 2.47 -21.08 -28.10
N SER A 66 1.95 -19.85 -28.26
CA SER A 66 1.09 -19.50 -29.40
C SER A 66 1.85 -19.22 -30.69
N GLU A 67 3.12 -18.80 -30.57
CA GLU A 67 4.03 -18.49 -31.67
C GLU A 67 4.88 -19.70 -32.10
N ALA A 68 4.83 -20.81 -31.36
CA ALA A 68 5.61 -22.00 -31.65
C ALA A 68 5.28 -22.55 -33.06
N PRO A 69 6.28 -22.81 -33.91
CA PRO A 69 6.07 -23.34 -35.25
C PRO A 69 5.50 -24.75 -35.15
N ASN A 70 4.30 -24.97 -35.69
CA ASN A 70 3.85 -26.32 -35.99
C ASN A 70 4.72 -26.83 -37.15
N ASP A 71 5.40 -27.96 -36.94
CA ASP A 71 6.16 -28.66 -37.98
C ASP A 71 5.21 -28.92 -39.18
N ASP A 72 5.55 -28.34 -40.32
CA ASP A 72 4.96 -28.56 -41.64
C ASP A 72 3.43 -28.44 -41.78
N SER A 73 2.90 -27.20 -41.85
CA SER A 73 1.90 -26.73 -42.83
C SER A 73 1.27 -25.41 -42.39
N GLN A 74 0.62 -24.70 -43.30
CA GLN A 74 -0.08 -23.41 -43.13
C GLN A 74 -1.32 -23.50 -42.20
N GLU A 75 -1.27 -24.30 -41.15
CA GLU A 75 -2.37 -24.50 -40.20
C GLU A 75 -2.33 -23.44 -39.09
N GLU A 76 -3.52 -23.00 -38.67
CA GLU A 76 -3.66 -22.05 -37.57
C GLU A 76 -2.97 -22.58 -36.29
N PRO A 77 -2.40 -21.69 -35.45
CA PRO A 77 -1.76 -22.13 -34.22
C PRO A 77 -2.74 -22.91 -33.35
N SER A 78 -2.28 -24.05 -32.86
CA SER A 78 -3.07 -25.00 -32.08
C SER A 78 -3.50 -24.42 -30.72
N LEU A 79 -2.78 -23.41 -30.21
CA LEU A 79 -3.08 -22.71 -28.98
C LEU A 79 -3.36 -21.23 -29.24
N LYS A 80 -4.57 -20.79 -28.88
CA LYS A 80 -4.91 -19.37 -28.72
C LYS A 80 -5.05 -19.03 -27.24
N TYR A 81 -4.89 -17.76 -26.91
CA TYR A 81 -5.10 -17.30 -25.54
C TYR A 81 -5.74 -15.92 -25.49
N ALA A 82 -6.42 -15.64 -24.38
CA ALA A 82 -6.97 -14.33 -24.07
C ALA A 82 -6.69 -14.02 -22.59
N ILE A 83 -6.18 -12.82 -22.31
CA ILE A 83 -5.86 -12.37 -20.95
C ILE A 83 -6.79 -11.24 -20.56
N VAL A 84 -7.49 -11.41 -19.44
CA VAL A 84 -8.42 -10.43 -18.89
C VAL A 84 -7.90 -9.98 -17.54
N ASN A 85 -7.63 -8.68 -17.40
CA ASN A 85 -7.25 -8.10 -16.13
C ASN A 85 -8.50 -7.78 -15.29
N SER A 86 -8.75 -8.58 -14.26
CA SER A 86 -9.94 -8.45 -13.42
C SER A 86 -9.92 -7.19 -12.56
N ILE A 87 -8.74 -6.66 -12.20
CA ILE A 87 -8.64 -5.41 -11.42
C ILE A 87 -9.21 -4.22 -12.20
N GLN A 88 -9.07 -4.23 -13.53
CA GLN A 88 -9.62 -3.18 -14.39
C GLN A 88 -11.14 -3.27 -14.54
N CYS A 89 -11.72 -4.42 -14.19
CA CYS A 89 -13.14 -4.67 -14.29
C CYS A 89 -13.82 -4.23 -12.99
N ILE A 90 -14.63 -3.17 -13.01
CA ILE A 90 -15.27 -2.66 -11.78
C ILE A 90 -16.44 -3.54 -11.35
N THR A 91 -17.21 -4.08 -12.30
CA THR A 91 -18.40 -4.90 -12.05
C THR A 91 -18.29 -6.24 -12.75
N GLY A 92 -19.08 -7.23 -12.31
CA GLY A 92 -19.16 -8.53 -12.99
C GLY A 92 -19.58 -8.41 -14.46
N ARG A 93 -20.51 -7.50 -14.78
CA ARG A 93 -20.88 -7.17 -16.17
C ARG A 93 -19.66 -6.75 -17.00
N HIS A 94 -18.86 -5.83 -16.46
CA HIS A 94 -17.67 -5.34 -17.16
C HIS A 94 -16.66 -6.46 -17.42
N LEU A 95 -16.48 -7.36 -16.44
CA LEU A 95 -15.66 -8.56 -16.60
C LEU A 95 -16.17 -9.45 -17.75
N PHE A 96 -17.47 -9.71 -17.83
CA PHE A 96 -18.07 -10.54 -18.87
C PHE A 96 -17.92 -9.92 -20.27
N GLU A 97 -18.25 -8.64 -20.42
CA GLU A 97 -18.10 -7.91 -21.70
C GLU A 97 -16.62 -7.87 -22.15
N ARG A 98 -15.69 -7.62 -21.22
CA ARG A 98 -14.24 -7.67 -21.51
C ARG A 98 -13.76 -9.06 -21.90
N THR A 99 -14.30 -10.10 -21.27
CA THR A 99 -13.97 -11.49 -21.58
C THR A 99 -14.39 -11.84 -23.00
N VAL A 100 -15.62 -11.50 -23.39
CA VAL A 100 -16.10 -11.72 -24.77
C VAL A 100 -15.25 -10.93 -25.76
N GLY A 101 -14.97 -9.66 -25.49
CA GLY A 101 -14.11 -8.84 -26.35
C GLY A 101 -12.71 -9.45 -26.54
N ALA A 102 -12.05 -9.86 -25.46
CA ALA A 102 -10.72 -10.46 -25.53
C ALA A 102 -10.70 -11.79 -26.29
N VAL A 103 -11.77 -12.60 -26.17
CA VAL A 103 -11.92 -13.87 -26.91
C VAL A 103 -12.18 -13.62 -28.40
N VAL A 104 -13.02 -12.63 -28.72
CA VAL A 104 -13.27 -12.19 -30.11
C VAL A 104 -11.97 -11.73 -30.76
N ASP A 105 -11.16 -10.93 -30.06
CA ASP A 105 -9.87 -10.44 -30.55
C ASP A 105 -8.86 -11.58 -30.74
N ALA A 106 -8.78 -12.52 -29.79
CA ALA A 106 -7.85 -13.64 -29.83
C ALA A 106 -8.12 -14.61 -30.99
N ILE A 107 -9.40 -14.81 -31.33
CA ILE A 107 -9.86 -15.72 -32.39
C ILE A 107 -10.05 -14.99 -33.72
N LYS A 108 -10.04 -13.65 -33.73
CA LYS A 108 -10.43 -12.81 -34.87
C LYS A 108 -11.84 -13.14 -35.36
N TRP A 109 -12.78 -13.24 -34.42
CA TRP A 109 -14.16 -13.59 -34.72
C TRP A 109 -14.87 -12.46 -35.50
N GLU A 110 -15.62 -12.81 -36.55
CA GLU A 110 -16.17 -11.85 -37.51
C GLU A 110 -17.24 -10.92 -36.91
N SER A 111 -18.00 -11.39 -35.92
CA SER A 111 -19.07 -10.58 -35.33
C SER A 111 -18.56 -9.74 -34.17
N PRO A 112 -18.99 -8.47 -34.04
CA PRO A 112 -18.58 -7.62 -32.92
C PRO A 112 -19.01 -8.22 -31.58
N PRO A 113 -18.26 -7.93 -30.50
CA PRO A 113 -18.58 -8.43 -29.17
C PRO A 113 -19.94 -7.89 -28.72
N LYS A 114 -20.84 -8.81 -28.34
CA LYS A 114 -22.16 -8.46 -27.83
C LYS A 114 -22.10 -8.11 -26.34
N LYS A 115 -23.06 -7.30 -25.89
CA LYS A 115 -23.26 -6.97 -24.48
C LYS A 115 -23.60 -8.24 -23.70
N CYS A 116 -22.88 -8.49 -22.61
CA CYS A 116 -23.05 -9.63 -21.73
C CYS A 116 -23.31 -9.14 -20.30
N GLU A 117 -24.53 -9.27 -19.83
CA GLU A 117 -24.96 -8.79 -18.51
C GLU A 117 -24.93 -9.89 -17.45
N SER A 118 -24.98 -11.16 -17.87
CA SER A 118 -24.95 -12.30 -16.98
C SER A 118 -23.93 -13.35 -17.42
N LEU A 119 -23.52 -14.19 -16.46
CA LEU A 119 -22.64 -15.31 -16.73
C LEU A 119 -23.28 -16.31 -17.72
N ALA A 120 -24.58 -16.52 -17.66
CA ALA A 120 -25.27 -17.41 -18.60
C ALA A 120 -25.14 -16.91 -20.05
N GLN A 121 -25.25 -15.58 -20.27
CA GLN A 121 -25.01 -14.97 -21.58
C GLN A 121 -23.55 -15.13 -22.03
N LEU A 122 -22.60 -14.95 -21.11
CA LEU A 122 -21.18 -15.22 -21.38
C LEU A 122 -20.98 -16.67 -21.85
N THR A 123 -21.55 -17.65 -21.14
CA THR A 123 -21.45 -19.07 -21.52
C THR A 123 -22.02 -19.33 -22.92
N VAL A 124 -23.19 -18.76 -23.24
CA VAL A 124 -23.83 -18.93 -24.55
C VAL A 124 -22.96 -18.36 -25.68
N GLU A 125 -22.46 -17.14 -25.52
CA GLU A 125 -21.61 -16.51 -26.55
C GLU A 125 -20.27 -17.25 -26.71
N LEU A 126 -19.65 -17.71 -25.61
CA LEU A 126 -18.45 -18.55 -25.68
C LEU A 126 -18.73 -19.92 -26.33
N CYS A 127 -19.85 -20.58 -26.02
CA CYS A 127 -20.23 -21.82 -26.69
C CYS A 127 -20.42 -21.61 -28.20
N LYS A 128 -21.04 -20.48 -28.59
CA LYS A 128 -21.19 -20.11 -30.00
C LYS A 128 -19.85 -19.99 -30.72
N MET A 129 -18.85 -19.37 -30.08
CA MET A 129 -17.53 -19.12 -30.69
C MET A 129 -16.55 -20.29 -30.61
N LEU A 130 -16.71 -21.19 -29.64
CA LEU A 130 -15.71 -22.21 -29.29
C LEU A 130 -16.20 -23.65 -29.42
N LYS A 131 -17.49 -23.90 -29.21
CA LYS A 131 -18.06 -25.27 -29.15
C LYS A 131 -18.81 -25.65 -30.41
N TYR A 132 -19.57 -24.72 -30.98
CA TYR A 132 -20.39 -24.99 -32.18
C TYR A 132 -19.66 -24.70 -33.50
N THR A 133 -18.49 -24.09 -33.44
CA THR A 133 -17.60 -23.88 -34.59
C THR A 133 -16.70 -25.11 -34.78
N GLU A 134 -16.56 -25.59 -36.01
CA GLU A 134 -15.60 -26.64 -36.34
C GLU A 134 -14.17 -26.09 -36.15
N ARG A 135 -13.34 -26.84 -35.41
CA ARG A 135 -11.95 -26.49 -35.07
C ARG A 135 -11.06 -27.72 -35.32
N PRO A 136 -9.77 -27.53 -35.65
CA PRO A 136 -8.83 -28.63 -35.78
C PRO A 136 -8.74 -29.50 -34.52
N GLU A 137 -8.46 -30.79 -34.69
CA GLU A 137 -8.22 -31.68 -33.56
C GLU A 137 -6.99 -31.22 -32.77
N GLY A 138 -7.16 -31.01 -31.46
CA GLY A 138 -6.10 -30.47 -30.59
C GLY A 138 -6.09 -28.95 -30.45
N TRP A 139 -6.97 -28.22 -31.14
CA TRP A 139 -7.12 -26.78 -30.95
C TRP A 139 -7.62 -26.42 -29.54
N ARG A 140 -6.99 -25.44 -28.89
CA ARG A 140 -7.33 -25.00 -27.54
C ARG A 140 -7.31 -23.48 -27.39
N LEU A 141 -8.15 -23.00 -26.49
CA LEU A 141 -8.14 -21.62 -26.01
C LEU A 141 -7.83 -21.57 -24.52
N VAL A 142 -6.81 -20.80 -24.14
CA VAL A 142 -6.50 -20.50 -22.74
C VAL A 142 -7.07 -19.13 -22.38
N LEU A 143 -8.02 -19.10 -21.45
CA LEU A 143 -8.59 -17.87 -20.91
C LEU A 143 -8.00 -17.58 -19.53
N VAL A 144 -7.23 -16.50 -19.42
CA VAL A 144 -6.57 -16.08 -18.19
C VAL A 144 -7.35 -14.96 -17.52
N PHE A 145 -7.78 -15.19 -16.28
CA PHE A 145 -8.30 -14.16 -15.40
C PHE A 145 -7.20 -13.71 -14.44
N ASP A 146 -6.55 -12.60 -14.76
CA ASP A 146 -5.50 -12.04 -13.91
C ASP A 146 -6.12 -11.33 -12.69
N SER A 147 -5.57 -11.62 -11.51
CA SER A 147 -5.91 -10.99 -10.23
C SER A 147 -7.41 -11.02 -9.91
N ILE A 148 -8.05 -12.17 -10.16
CA ILE A 148 -9.50 -12.37 -10.00
C ILE A 148 -9.97 -12.21 -8.54
N ASP A 149 -9.06 -12.40 -7.57
CA ASP A 149 -9.29 -12.17 -6.15
C ASP A 149 -9.48 -10.69 -5.79
N ARG A 150 -9.02 -9.77 -6.66
CA ARG A 150 -9.11 -8.32 -6.47
C ARG A 150 -10.25 -7.66 -7.23
N GLN A 151 -11.09 -8.47 -7.87
CA GLN A 151 -12.31 -8.01 -8.52
C GLN A 151 -13.21 -7.27 -7.52
N ARG A 152 -13.59 -6.02 -7.83
CA ARG A 152 -14.51 -5.25 -7.00
C ARG A 152 -15.91 -5.86 -7.11
N ASP A 153 -16.62 -5.93 -5.97
CA ASP A 153 -17.98 -6.46 -5.84
C ASP A 153 -18.17 -7.88 -6.44
N ALA A 154 -17.18 -8.76 -6.29
CA ALA A 154 -17.28 -10.15 -6.73
C ALA A 154 -18.21 -10.97 -5.81
N PRO A 155 -19.34 -11.51 -6.32
CA PRO A 155 -20.15 -12.43 -5.53
C PRO A 155 -19.35 -13.71 -5.28
N GLY A 156 -19.56 -14.35 -4.13
CA GLY A 156 -18.86 -15.61 -3.77
C GLY A 156 -19.11 -16.76 -4.76
N THR A 157 -20.10 -16.64 -5.64
CA THR A 157 -20.44 -17.59 -6.71
C THR A 157 -19.73 -17.32 -8.03
N LEU A 158 -19.07 -16.17 -8.22
CA LEU A 158 -18.44 -15.78 -9.50
C LEU A 158 -17.35 -16.76 -9.94
N LEU A 159 -16.34 -16.95 -9.09
CA LEU A 159 -15.20 -17.82 -9.40
C LEU A 159 -15.61 -19.28 -9.66
N PRO A 160 -16.43 -19.94 -8.80
CA PRO A 160 -16.93 -21.28 -9.09
C PRO A 160 -17.65 -21.36 -10.43
N ALA A 161 -18.44 -20.33 -10.76
CA ALA A 161 -19.25 -20.34 -11.96
C ALA A 161 -18.41 -20.10 -13.24
N LEU A 162 -17.34 -19.29 -13.16
CA LEU A 162 -16.33 -19.18 -14.22
C LEU A 162 -15.56 -20.49 -14.42
N ALA A 163 -15.22 -21.19 -13.34
CA ALA A 163 -14.52 -22.48 -13.41
C ALA A 163 -15.34 -23.57 -14.13
N ARG A 164 -16.68 -23.47 -14.14
CA ARG A 164 -17.55 -24.39 -14.88
C ARG A 164 -17.61 -24.12 -16.38
N LEU A 165 -17.03 -23.02 -16.88
CA LEU A 165 -17.00 -22.75 -18.32
C LEU A 165 -16.19 -23.82 -19.09
N SER A 166 -15.09 -24.28 -18.51
CA SER A 166 -14.23 -25.33 -19.07
C SER A 166 -14.88 -26.73 -19.03
N GLU A 167 -15.86 -26.96 -18.14
CA GLU A 167 -16.69 -28.18 -18.15
C GLU A 167 -17.66 -28.17 -19.34
N VAL A 168 -18.18 -27.00 -19.70
CA VAL A 168 -19.18 -26.85 -20.78
C VAL A 168 -18.51 -26.81 -22.16
N ILE A 169 -17.31 -26.23 -22.23
CA ILE A 169 -16.54 -25.98 -23.46
C ILE A 169 -15.22 -26.78 -23.40
N PRO A 170 -15.12 -27.93 -24.10
CA PRO A 170 -14.02 -28.88 -23.91
C PRO A 170 -12.65 -28.37 -24.40
N CYS A 171 -12.62 -27.42 -25.34
CA CYS A 171 -11.41 -26.79 -25.85
C CYS A 171 -10.94 -25.59 -25.01
N LEU A 172 -11.66 -25.23 -23.93
CA LEU A 172 -11.36 -24.09 -23.08
C LEU A 172 -10.61 -24.50 -21.81
N THR A 173 -9.46 -23.88 -21.56
CA THR A 173 -8.74 -23.94 -20.30
C THR A 173 -8.84 -22.59 -19.59
N CYS A 174 -9.33 -22.56 -18.35
CA CYS A 174 -9.40 -21.36 -17.54
C CYS A 174 -8.23 -21.28 -16.54
N VAL A 175 -7.44 -20.22 -16.60
CA VAL A 175 -6.34 -19.95 -15.68
C VAL A 175 -6.73 -18.80 -14.76
N PHE A 176 -6.74 -19.06 -13.46
CA PHE A 176 -7.05 -18.07 -12.44
C PHE A 176 -5.76 -17.65 -11.72
N ILE A 177 -5.34 -16.39 -11.90
CA ILE A 177 -4.22 -15.83 -11.15
C ILE A 177 -4.76 -15.14 -9.91
N VAL A 178 -4.30 -15.56 -8.73
CA VAL A 178 -4.74 -15.02 -7.44
C VAL A 178 -3.57 -14.66 -6.52
N THR A 179 -3.76 -13.71 -5.62
CA THR A 179 -2.72 -13.36 -4.63
C THR A 179 -2.62 -14.42 -3.54
N ALA A 180 -3.76 -14.78 -2.96
CA ALA A 180 -3.86 -15.82 -1.94
C ALA A 180 -5.14 -16.63 -2.18
N PRO A 181 -5.04 -17.96 -2.33
CA PRO A 181 -6.22 -18.79 -2.53
C PRO A 181 -7.05 -18.80 -1.24
N THR A 182 -8.35 -18.57 -1.36
CA THR A 182 -9.25 -18.69 -0.22
C THR A 182 -9.48 -20.17 0.11
N PRO A 183 -9.92 -20.53 1.34
CA PRO A 183 -10.25 -21.92 1.68
C PRO A 183 -11.31 -22.55 0.78
N PHE A 184 -12.08 -21.74 0.06
CA PHE A 184 -13.07 -22.21 -0.91
C PHE A 184 -12.44 -23.00 -2.06
N PHE A 185 -11.18 -22.72 -2.44
CA PHE A 185 -10.49 -23.44 -3.52
C PHE A 185 -10.35 -24.93 -3.23
N LEU A 186 -10.29 -25.34 -1.96
CA LEU A 186 -10.24 -26.75 -1.54
C LEU A 186 -11.54 -27.52 -1.84
N ARG A 187 -12.64 -26.82 -2.15
CA ARG A 187 -13.92 -27.44 -2.53
C ARG A 187 -13.98 -27.84 -4.01
N SER A 188 -13.05 -27.35 -4.82
CA SER A 188 -12.91 -27.74 -6.22
C SER A 188 -11.98 -28.95 -6.32
N SER A 189 -12.55 -30.13 -6.46
CA SER A 189 -11.76 -31.35 -6.68
C SER A 189 -11.00 -31.24 -8.02
N PHE A 190 -9.79 -31.78 -8.08
CA PHE A 190 -8.99 -31.95 -9.31
C PHE A 190 -8.48 -30.67 -10.01
N THR A 191 -8.48 -29.51 -9.36
CA THR A 191 -7.85 -28.30 -9.93
C THR A 191 -6.37 -28.22 -9.52
N PRO A 192 -5.41 -28.25 -10.46
CA PRO A 192 -3.99 -28.05 -10.14
C PRO A 192 -3.71 -26.64 -9.62
N HIS A 193 -2.84 -26.56 -8.63
CA HIS A 193 -2.41 -25.34 -7.97
C HIS A 193 -0.90 -25.14 -8.15
N ILE A 194 -0.49 -24.03 -8.76
CA ILE A 194 0.92 -23.67 -8.92
C ILE A 194 1.25 -22.49 -8.02
N GLN A 195 2.15 -22.73 -7.07
CA GLN A 195 2.62 -21.70 -6.14
C GLN A 195 3.81 -20.94 -6.70
N PHE A 196 3.67 -19.62 -6.74
CA PHE A 196 4.76 -18.67 -6.89
C PHE A 196 5.17 -18.17 -5.50
N SER A 197 6.17 -18.83 -4.92
CA SER A 197 6.79 -18.44 -3.65
C SER A 197 7.44 -17.07 -3.74
N ASN A 198 7.59 -16.38 -2.60
CA ASN A 198 8.34 -15.14 -2.56
C ASN A 198 9.82 -15.41 -2.85
N TYR A 199 10.49 -14.46 -3.51
CA TYR A 199 11.90 -14.58 -3.79
C TYR A 199 12.73 -14.58 -2.49
N THR A 200 13.75 -15.42 -2.45
CA THR A 200 14.74 -15.40 -1.37
C THR A 200 15.75 -14.27 -1.58
N LYS A 201 16.54 -13.93 -0.55
CA LYS A 201 17.62 -12.95 -0.67
C LYS A 201 18.58 -13.26 -1.82
N GLN A 202 18.97 -14.53 -1.96
CA GLN A 202 19.90 -14.95 -3.01
C GLN A 202 19.29 -14.76 -4.40
N GLU A 203 18.00 -15.04 -4.55
CA GLU A 203 17.25 -14.84 -5.80
C GLU A 203 17.09 -13.35 -6.12
N PHE A 204 16.81 -12.48 -5.14
CA PHE A 204 16.79 -11.04 -5.35
C PHE A 204 18.13 -10.52 -5.88
N VAL A 205 19.23 -10.91 -5.25
CA VAL A 205 20.57 -10.52 -5.69
C VAL A 205 20.84 -11.03 -7.10
N LYS A 206 20.50 -12.30 -7.40
CA LYS A 206 20.66 -12.88 -8.74
C LYS A 206 19.86 -12.09 -9.79
N ILE A 207 18.58 -11.81 -9.55
CA ILE A 207 17.71 -11.06 -10.46
C ILE A 207 18.22 -9.64 -10.69
N LEU A 208 18.61 -8.93 -9.63
CA LEU A 208 19.12 -7.56 -9.74
C LEU A 208 20.51 -7.49 -10.37
N SER A 209 21.31 -8.57 -10.27
CA SER A 209 22.64 -8.63 -10.87
C SER A 209 22.63 -8.78 -12.40
N ILE A 210 21.50 -9.17 -12.99
CA ILE A 210 21.35 -9.29 -14.46
C ILE A 210 21.41 -7.92 -15.14
N THR A 211 20.90 -6.88 -14.47
CA THR A 211 20.90 -5.51 -15.00
C THR A 211 21.68 -4.60 -14.05
N PRO A 212 23.02 -4.67 -14.04
CA PRO A 212 23.83 -3.79 -13.20
C PRO A 212 23.74 -2.34 -13.69
N PRO A 213 23.91 -1.36 -12.77
CA PRO A 213 23.98 0.04 -13.15
C PRO A 213 25.22 0.32 -14.02
N PRO A 214 25.20 1.38 -14.84
CA PRO A 214 26.35 1.77 -15.64
C PRO A 214 27.55 2.12 -14.73
N PRO A 215 28.78 1.88 -15.19
CA PRO A 215 29.97 2.13 -14.41
C PRO A 215 30.15 3.64 -14.21
N THR A 216 30.56 4.03 -13.01
CA THR A 216 30.97 5.41 -12.74
C THR A 216 32.31 5.74 -13.39
N PRO A 217 32.61 7.01 -13.72
CA PRO A 217 33.84 7.39 -14.43
C PRO A 217 35.15 6.98 -13.73
N THR A 218 35.08 6.66 -12.44
CA THR A 218 36.21 6.24 -11.61
C THR A 218 36.35 4.73 -11.45
N THR A 219 35.49 3.91 -12.06
CA THR A 219 35.38 2.48 -11.74
C THR A 219 35.23 1.63 -13.00
N THR A 220 35.82 0.43 -13.00
CA THR A 220 35.68 -0.54 -14.10
C THR A 220 34.31 -1.25 -14.05
N GLN A 221 33.90 -1.90 -15.14
CA GLN A 221 32.67 -2.68 -15.14
C GLN A 221 32.72 -3.84 -14.14
N ASP A 222 33.87 -4.50 -14.01
CA ASP A 222 34.06 -5.62 -13.09
C ASP A 222 33.95 -5.19 -11.63
N ASP A 223 34.58 -4.06 -11.28
CA ASP A 223 34.47 -3.49 -9.93
C ASP A 223 33.02 -3.04 -9.63
N THR A 224 32.30 -2.53 -10.64
CA THR A 224 30.88 -2.15 -10.52
C THR A 224 30.00 -3.37 -10.26
N ASN A 225 30.21 -4.47 -11.00
CA ASN A 225 29.47 -5.73 -10.82
C ASN A 225 29.73 -6.34 -9.44
N PHE A 226 30.99 -6.35 -9.00
CA PHE A 226 31.37 -6.79 -7.66
C PHE A 226 30.68 -5.97 -6.57
N LEU A 227 30.71 -4.64 -6.71
CA LEU A 227 30.12 -3.71 -5.75
C LEU A 227 28.59 -3.83 -5.71
N TRP A 228 27.95 -3.86 -6.89
CA TRP A 228 26.50 -3.96 -7.05
C TRP A 228 25.94 -5.22 -6.39
N THR A 229 26.59 -6.37 -6.61
CA THR A 229 26.14 -7.65 -6.04
C THR A 229 26.14 -7.62 -4.51
N ARG A 230 27.21 -7.09 -3.90
CA ARG A 230 27.31 -6.95 -2.44
C ARG A 230 26.37 -5.88 -1.88
N PHE A 231 26.23 -4.78 -2.61
CA PHE A 231 25.31 -3.69 -2.27
C PHE A 231 23.86 -4.16 -2.24
N CYS A 232 23.39 -4.86 -3.29
CA CYS A 232 22.05 -5.47 -3.32
C CYS A 232 21.84 -6.40 -2.13
N GLY A 233 22.85 -7.20 -1.75
CA GLY A 233 22.80 -8.04 -0.55
C GLY A 233 22.61 -7.24 0.74
N ALA A 234 23.33 -6.13 0.90
CA ALA A 234 23.23 -5.24 2.06
C ALA A 234 21.88 -4.48 2.12
N VAL A 235 21.38 -3.99 0.97
CA VAL A 235 20.05 -3.39 0.87
C VAL A 235 18.98 -4.41 1.26
N CYS A 236 19.11 -5.65 0.79
CA CYS A 236 18.19 -6.72 1.15
C CYS A 236 18.17 -6.96 2.66
N ASP A 237 19.33 -7.10 3.29
CA ASP A 237 19.39 -7.32 4.75
C ASP A 237 18.77 -6.19 5.56
N ALA A 238 19.03 -4.94 5.16
CA ALA A 238 18.55 -3.75 5.84
C ALA A 238 17.03 -3.51 5.66
N LEU A 239 16.52 -3.66 4.43
CA LEU A 239 15.17 -3.18 4.07
C LEU A 239 14.15 -4.30 3.81
N THR A 240 14.57 -5.47 3.33
CA THR A 240 13.62 -6.55 2.94
C THR A 240 13.13 -7.36 4.14
N THR A 241 13.92 -7.43 5.21
CA THR A 241 13.55 -8.08 6.47
C THR A 241 12.38 -7.34 7.14
N SER A 242 12.41 -6.01 7.11
CA SER A 242 11.46 -5.13 7.79
C SER A 242 10.24 -4.76 6.94
N ALA A 243 10.39 -4.46 5.63
CA ALA A 243 9.29 -3.90 4.84
C ALA A 243 9.27 -4.26 3.33
N ALA A 244 10.42 -4.36 2.66
CA ALA A 244 10.48 -4.50 1.19
C ALA A 244 10.49 -5.96 0.71
N ARG A 245 9.41 -6.73 0.90
CA ARG A 245 9.37 -8.14 0.43
C ARG A 245 9.09 -8.32 -1.06
N THR A 246 8.92 -7.23 -1.81
CA THR A 246 8.57 -7.25 -3.24
C THR A 246 9.75 -6.82 -4.12
N LEU A 247 9.91 -7.46 -5.28
CA LEU A 247 10.99 -7.16 -6.23
C LEU A 247 11.02 -5.69 -6.70
N PRO A 248 9.90 -5.04 -7.09
CA PRO A 248 9.91 -3.63 -7.49
C PRO A 248 10.34 -2.68 -6.37
N SER A 249 9.86 -2.89 -5.14
CA SER A 249 10.27 -2.07 -3.98
C SER A 249 11.77 -2.23 -3.68
N CYS A 250 12.29 -3.46 -3.76
CA CYS A 250 13.72 -3.72 -3.59
C CYS A 250 14.55 -3.05 -4.69
N ARG A 251 14.15 -3.18 -5.96
CA ARG A 251 14.79 -2.51 -7.10
C ARG A 251 14.79 -0.99 -6.92
N HIS A 252 13.64 -0.40 -6.60
CA HIS A 252 13.52 1.03 -6.36
C HIS A 252 14.43 1.51 -5.21
N SER A 253 14.51 0.73 -4.13
CA SER A 253 15.39 1.04 -3.00
C SER A 253 16.87 0.99 -3.40
N CYS A 254 17.27 -0.02 -4.19
CA CYS A 254 18.63 -0.09 -4.73
C CYS A 254 18.94 1.11 -5.63
N GLU A 255 18.05 1.46 -6.56
CA GLU A 255 18.20 2.61 -7.46
C GLU A 255 18.28 3.95 -6.71
N ALA A 256 17.48 4.13 -5.66
CA ALA A 256 17.48 5.36 -4.85
C ALA A 256 18.75 5.49 -3.98
N LEU A 257 19.25 4.38 -3.43
CA LEU A 257 20.41 4.36 -2.54
C LEU A 257 21.75 4.31 -3.29
N TRP A 258 21.77 3.79 -4.52
CA TRP A 258 23.00 3.59 -5.28
C TRP A 258 23.83 4.87 -5.50
N PRO A 259 23.25 6.02 -5.92
CA PRO A 259 24.02 7.24 -6.09
C PRO A 259 24.65 7.75 -4.78
N ARG A 260 23.94 7.57 -3.66
CA ARG A 260 24.43 7.95 -2.32
C ARG A 260 25.54 7.03 -1.84
N PHE A 261 25.45 5.75 -2.18
CA PHE A 261 26.45 4.74 -1.84
C PHE A 261 27.76 4.92 -2.62
N VAL A 262 27.68 5.35 -3.89
CA VAL A 262 28.86 5.56 -4.75
C VAL A 262 29.47 6.96 -4.61
N ALA A 263 28.77 7.92 -4.00
CA ALA A 263 29.28 9.27 -3.78
C ALA A 263 30.68 9.35 -3.14
N PRO A 264 31.03 8.54 -2.11
CA PRO A 264 32.39 8.51 -1.56
C PRO A 264 33.46 7.99 -2.54
N ILE A 265 33.08 7.13 -3.50
CA ILE A 265 33.98 6.64 -4.55
C ILE A 265 34.24 7.77 -5.56
N LEU A 266 33.19 8.50 -5.97
CA LEU A 266 33.31 9.66 -6.85
C LEU A 266 34.15 10.78 -6.21
N ALA A 267 34.00 10.99 -4.90
CA ALA A 267 34.81 11.93 -4.11
C ALA A 267 36.25 11.46 -3.88
N ARG A 268 36.63 10.26 -4.35
CA ARG A 268 37.94 9.61 -4.15
C ARG A 268 38.34 9.44 -2.68
N THR A 269 37.37 9.38 -1.77
CA THR A 269 37.63 9.15 -0.34
C THR A 269 37.83 7.67 -0.01
N HIS A 270 37.18 6.77 -0.79
CA HIS A 270 37.26 5.32 -0.62
C HIS A 270 37.44 4.61 -1.95
N GLY A 271 38.13 3.46 -1.94
CA GLY A 271 38.30 2.62 -3.12
C GLY A 271 37.07 1.74 -3.42
N PRO A 272 36.86 1.32 -4.68
CA PRO A 272 35.71 0.51 -5.07
C PRO A 272 35.69 -0.89 -4.44
N ARG A 273 36.84 -1.42 -4.01
CA ARG A 273 36.96 -2.71 -3.31
C ARG A 273 36.83 -2.61 -1.80
N GLU A 274 36.79 -1.41 -1.23
CA GLU A 274 36.70 -1.18 0.23
C GLU A 274 35.24 -1.22 0.74
N PHE A 275 34.51 -2.28 0.40
CA PHE A 275 33.07 -2.39 0.67
C PHE A 275 32.68 -2.12 2.13
N SER A 276 33.44 -2.64 3.10
CA SER A 276 33.14 -2.47 4.52
C SER A 276 33.21 -1.00 4.96
N LYS A 277 34.15 -0.22 4.42
CA LYS A 277 34.28 1.22 4.73
C LYS A 277 33.13 2.01 4.11
N LEU A 278 32.77 1.68 2.88
CA LEU A 278 31.63 2.28 2.18
C LEU A 278 30.31 2.02 2.92
N LEU A 279 30.11 0.81 3.42
CA LEU A 279 28.92 0.44 4.19
C LEU A 279 28.83 1.21 5.51
N ILE A 280 29.95 1.43 6.20
CA ILE A 280 29.99 2.25 7.42
C ILE A 280 29.65 3.71 7.10
N ALA A 281 30.24 4.27 6.04
CA ALA A 281 29.99 5.65 5.62
C ALA A 281 28.52 5.90 5.23
N SER A 282 27.88 4.91 4.62
CA SER A 282 26.49 4.99 4.14
C SER A 282 25.45 4.44 5.13
N ARG A 283 25.86 4.02 6.34
CA ARG A 283 24.99 3.38 7.35
C ARG A 283 23.70 4.16 7.64
N VAL A 284 23.79 5.49 7.72
CA VAL A 284 22.64 6.37 7.99
C VAL A 284 21.58 6.23 6.91
N HIS A 285 21.98 6.05 5.66
CA HIS A 285 21.05 5.91 4.53
C HIS A 285 20.34 4.55 4.53
N PHE A 286 20.98 3.49 5.04
CA PHE A 286 20.35 2.17 5.19
C PHE A 286 19.34 2.10 6.34
N GLN A 287 19.37 3.07 7.27
CA GLN A 287 18.42 3.19 8.38
C GLN A 287 17.22 4.08 8.04
N ASP A 288 17.23 4.73 6.88
CA ASP A 288 16.19 5.65 6.44
C ASP A 288 14.99 4.88 5.87
N GLU A 289 14.05 4.51 6.74
CA GLU A 289 12.80 3.82 6.36
C GLU A 289 11.86 4.69 5.52
N SER A 290 12.13 6.01 5.41
CA SER A 290 11.28 6.90 4.60
C SER A 290 11.29 6.54 3.10
N LEU A 291 12.34 5.87 2.63
CA LEU A 291 12.46 5.37 1.26
C LEU A 291 11.45 4.26 0.92
N LEU A 292 10.90 3.60 1.95
CA LEU A 292 9.94 2.51 1.80
C LEU A 292 8.49 3.01 1.76
N ASN A 293 8.25 4.26 2.17
CA ASN A 293 6.93 4.84 2.14
C ASN A 293 6.57 5.18 0.69
N PRO A 294 5.50 4.60 0.11
CA PRO A 294 5.03 4.97 -1.21
C PRO A 294 4.43 6.39 -1.12
N GLY A 295 5.28 7.40 -1.25
CA GLY A 295 4.84 8.78 -1.35
C GLY A 295 4.07 8.96 -2.66
N ILE A 296 2.82 9.40 -2.58
CA ILE A 296 2.05 9.90 -3.75
C ILE A 296 2.79 11.09 -4.42
N VAL A 297 3.70 11.74 -3.67
CA VAL A 297 4.72 12.65 -4.18
C VAL A 297 6.07 11.93 -4.16
N SER A 298 6.35 11.20 -5.23
CA SER A 298 7.68 10.65 -5.46
C SER A 298 8.62 11.79 -5.92
N ILE A 299 9.88 11.70 -5.45
CA ILE A 299 11.04 12.53 -5.81
C ILE A 299 11.12 13.87 -5.05
N ARG A 300 12.09 13.97 -4.13
CA ARG A 300 12.78 15.24 -3.86
C ARG A 300 13.77 15.48 -5.00
N PRO A 301 13.56 16.45 -5.90
CA PRO A 301 14.60 16.85 -6.84
C PRO A 301 15.61 17.69 -6.06
N GLY A 302 16.87 17.26 -6.04
CA GLY A 302 18.01 18.12 -5.73
C GLY A 302 18.16 18.55 -4.27
N ALA A 303 18.84 17.75 -3.46
CA ALA A 303 19.89 18.32 -2.61
C ALA A 303 21.08 18.64 -3.53
N THR A 304 20.92 19.63 -4.43
CA THR A 304 22.04 20.22 -5.14
C THR A 304 22.84 21.00 -4.12
N THR A 305 24.09 20.60 -3.99
CA THR A 305 25.16 21.28 -3.28
C THR A 305 25.15 22.78 -3.57
N SER A 306 24.61 23.59 -2.66
CA SER A 306 25.01 24.98 -2.54
C SER A 306 26.38 24.98 -1.85
N GLY A 307 27.45 24.98 -2.66
CA GLY A 307 28.79 25.29 -2.17
C GLY A 307 28.79 26.68 -1.49
N PRO A 308 29.62 26.91 -0.46
CA PRO A 308 29.67 28.21 0.17
C PRO A 308 30.37 29.18 -0.79
N ALA A 309 29.60 30.14 -1.31
CA ALA A 309 30.17 31.30 -1.97
C ALA A 309 30.91 32.13 -0.91
N VAL A 310 32.21 32.28 -1.14
CA VAL A 310 33.13 33.13 -0.42
C VAL A 310 32.60 34.57 -0.42
N ASN A 311 32.39 35.13 0.78
CA ASN A 311 32.50 36.56 1.00
C ASN A 311 33.20 36.78 2.34
N GLY A 312 34.41 37.32 2.26
CA GLY A 312 35.23 37.65 3.40
C GLY A 312 34.70 38.89 4.13
N ASN A 313 34.72 38.80 5.46
CA ASN A 313 35.25 39.84 6.35
C ASN A 313 35.43 39.22 7.74
N GLY A 314 36.65 39.29 8.26
CA GLY A 314 37.15 38.38 9.29
C GLY A 314 37.01 38.85 10.74
N VAL A 315 37.15 37.88 11.65
CA VAL A 315 37.64 37.96 13.05
C VAL A 315 38.14 36.53 13.43
N PRO A 316 39.25 36.34 14.19
CA PRO A 316 39.89 35.03 14.40
C PRO A 316 39.25 34.17 15.53
N PRO A 317 39.67 32.90 15.72
CA PRO A 317 38.81 31.84 16.26
C PRO A 317 38.88 31.68 17.79
N GLY A 318 37.72 31.55 18.43
CA GLY A 318 37.56 31.08 19.81
C GLY A 318 37.25 29.58 19.86
N THR A 319 37.79 28.91 20.87
CA THR A 319 37.81 27.47 21.13
C THR A 319 36.41 26.82 21.37
N PRO A 320 36.25 25.50 21.15
CA PRO A 320 34.95 24.83 21.23
C PRO A 320 34.63 24.39 22.66
N SER A 321 33.51 24.87 23.21
CA SER A 321 32.92 24.27 24.43
C SER A 321 31.81 23.29 24.07
N LYS A 322 32.05 22.04 24.46
CA LYS A 322 31.14 20.90 24.42
C LYS A 322 29.90 21.22 25.23
N HIS A 323 28.72 21.28 24.60
CA HIS A 323 27.41 20.89 25.13
C HIS A 323 26.32 21.26 24.10
N ALA A 324 26.18 20.47 23.05
CA ALA A 324 24.97 20.43 22.24
C ALA A 324 24.60 18.96 22.04
N ALA A 325 23.64 18.51 22.85
CA ALA A 325 23.05 17.20 22.72
C ALA A 325 22.44 17.04 21.32
N GLN A 326 22.65 15.86 20.74
CA GLN A 326 22.11 15.42 19.46
C GLN A 326 20.60 15.70 19.35
N GLN A 327 20.25 16.75 18.61
CA GLN A 327 18.94 16.84 17.99
C GLN A 327 19.08 16.24 16.59
N VAL A 328 18.57 15.02 16.45
CA VAL A 328 18.27 14.43 15.15
C VAL A 328 17.23 15.35 14.48
N PRO A 329 17.50 15.93 13.31
CA PRO A 329 16.49 16.71 12.62
C PRO A 329 15.43 15.74 12.09
N ASN A 330 14.28 15.69 12.75
CA ASN A 330 13.09 15.04 12.20
C ASN A 330 12.80 15.67 10.82
N PRO A 331 12.42 14.86 9.82
CA PRO A 331 12.13 15.38 8.48
C PRO A 331 10.96 16.37 8.55
N PRO A 332 10.94 17.44 7.73
CA PRO A 332 9.83 18.36 7.68
C PRO A 332 8.64 17.65 7.05
N THR A 333 7.79 17.05 7.88
CA THR A 333 6.38 16.89 7.51
C THR A 333 5.87 18.28 7.18
N THR A 334 5.19 18.47 6.05
CA THR A 334 4.42 19.68 5.77
C THR A 334 3.50 19.91 6.96
N ASP A 335 3.94 20.81 7.84
CA ASP A 335 3.56 20.73 9.23
C ASP A 335 2.17 21.35 9.32
N LEU A 336 1.13 20.54 9.58
CA LEU A 336 -0.27 20.98 9.69
C LEU A 336 -0.41 22.17 10.65
N THR A 337 0.53 22.27 11.59
CA THR A 337 0.79 23.38 12.51
C THR A 337 0.94 24.74 11.83
N THR A 338 1.54 24.80 10.63
CA THR A 338 1.79 26.03 9.84
C THR A 338 0.68 26.35 8.85
N LEU A 339 -0.09 25.35 8.43
CA LEU A 339 -1.11 25.48 7.37
C LEU A 339 -2.50 25.81 7.90
N LEU A 340 -2.80 25.48 9.16
CA LEU A 340 -4.12 25.71 9.75
C LEU A 340 -4.22 27.04 10.50
N PRO A 341 -5.30 27.82 10.26
CA PRO A 341 -5.62 28.99 11.07
C PRO A 341 -5.72 28.66 12.57
N THR A 342 -5.44 29.65 13.43
CA THR A 342 -5.44 29.48 14.89
C THR A 342 -6.76 28.92 15.43
N THR A 343 -7.91 29.39 14.91
CA THR A 343 -9.24 28.87 15.28
C THR A 343 -9.38 27.39 14.96
N ALA A 344 -8.91 26.95 13.79
CA ALA A 344 -8.95 25.54 13.38
C ALA A 344 -8.02 24.67 14.25
N ARG A 345 -6.83 25.18 14.60
CA ARG A 345 -5.89 24.51 15.52
C ARG A 345 -6.50 24.33 16.92
N LEU A 346 -7.13 25.36 17.47
CA LEU A 346 -7.82 25.28 18.77
C LEU A 346 -9.03 24.34 18.75
N LEU A 347 -9.82 24.35 17.67
CA LEU A 347 -10.93 23.41 17.48
C LEU A 347 -10.44 21.94 17.44
N LEU A 348 -9.30 21.68 16.80
CA LEU A 348 -8.68 20.34 16.80
C LEU A 348 -8.21 19.92 18.19
N LEU A 349 -7.62 20.82 18.97
CA LEU A 349 -7.26 20.54 20.37
C LEU A 349 -8.50 20.22 21.21
N ALA A 350 -9.55 21.05 21.11
CA ALA A 350 -10.80 20.83 21.83
C ALA A 350 -11.46 19.49 21.45
N ALA A 351 -11.44 19.12 20.16
CA ALA A 351 -11.92 17.84 19.68
C ALA A 351 -11.11 16.66 20.22
N TYR A 352 -9.78 16.78 20.31
CA TYR A 352 -8.94 15.74 20.88
C TYR A 352 -9.22 15.54 22.37
N LEU A 353 -9.32 16.63 23.14
CA LEU A 353 -9.66 16.59 24.55
C LEU A 353 -11.08 16.02 24.77
N ALA A 354 -12.05 16.41 23.95
CA ALA A 354 -13.40 15.85 23.98
C ALA A 354 -13.39 14.33 23.68
N SER A 355 -12.58 13.86 22.74
CA SER A 355 -12.47 12.44 22.40
C SER A 355 -11.82 11.62 23.53
N HIS A 356 -10.70 12.09 24.07
CA HIS A 356 -9.91 11.29 25.01
C HIS A 356 -10.33 11.48 26.46
N ASN A 357 -10.88 12.61 26.88
CA ASN A 357 -11.40 12.79 28.24
C ASN A 357 -12.88 12.39 28.33
N ALA A 358 -13.26 11.74 29.43
CA ALA A 358 -14.67 11.44 29.68
C ALA A 358 -15.41 12.70 30.16
N ALA A 359 -16.67 12.88 29.75
CA ALA A 359 -17.46 14.07 30.05
C ALA A 359 -17.59 14.41 31.55
N LYS A 360 -17.46 13.40 32.43
CA LYS A 360 -17.43 13.57 33.90
C LYS A 360 -16.28 14.45 34.40
N HIS A 361 -15.21 14.60 33.62
CA HIS A 361 -14.03 15.35 33.99
C HIS A 361 -14.01 16.78 33.44
N ASP A 362 -14.91 17.11 32.52
CA ASP A 362 -14.91 18.43 31.86
C ASP A 362 -15.09 19.56 32.87
N LEU A 363 -15.95 19.37 33.88
CA LEU A 363 -16.15 20.33 34.96
C LEU A 363 -14.90 20.54 35.83
N VAL A 364 -14.02 19.56 35.95
CA VAL A 364 -12.80 19.72 36.76
C VAL A 364 -11.70 20.40 35.94
N LEU A 365 -11.66 20.13 34.64
CA LEU A 365 -10.62 20.63 33.73
C LEU A 365 -10.93 22.04 33.20
N PHE A 366 -12.16 22.29 32.76
CA PHE A 366 -12.50 23.48 31.96
C PHE A 366 -13.42 24.48 32.67
N SER A 367 -13.77 24.25 33.93
CA SER A 367 -14.58 25.23 34.67
C SER A 367 -13.70 26.35 35.20
N THR A 368 -13.95 27.59 34.76
CA THR A 368 -13.34 28.80 35.33
C THR A 368 -14.00 29.23 36.64
N PHE A 369 -15.20 28.72 36.92
CA PHE A 369 -15.87 28.93 38.20
C PHE A 369 -15.28 27.99 39.25
N HIS A 370 -14.56 28.53 40.23
CA HIS A 370 -14.22 27.80 41.46
C HIS A 370 -15.50 27.18 42.04
N HIS A 371 -15.63 25.85 41.99
CA HIS A 371 -16.57 25.13 42.84
C HIS A 371 -16.07 25.17 44.30
N GLY A 372 -16.05 26.37 44.87
CA GLY A 372 -16.03 26.59 46.31
C GLY A 372 -17.35 26.12 46.90
N ARG A 373 -17.45 24.81 47.12
CA ARG A 373 -18.34 24.06 48.05
C ARG A 373 -18.77 22.77 47.40
N LYS A 374 -18.16 21.66 47.85
CA LYS A 374 -18.87 20.39 47.97
C LYS A 374 -20.22 20.67 48.61
N LYS A 375 -21.31 20.49 47.87
CA LYS A 375 -22.65 20.39 48.45
C LYS A 375 -22.60 19.17 49.39
N ARG A 376 -22.40 19.43 50.68
CA ARG A 376 -22.65 18.45 51.75
C ARG A 376 -24.12 18.10 51.62
N ARG A 377 -24.42 16.98 50.97
CA ARG A 377 -25.72 16.34 51.02
C ARG A 377 -25.89 15.90 52.47
N GLY A 378 -26.79 16.55 53.18
CA GLY A 378 -27.01 16.36 54.60
C GLY A 378 -27.46 14.94 54.95
N GLY A 379 -27.09 14.52 56.16
CA GLY A 379 -27.84 13.58 57.00
C GLY A 379 -27.73 12.10 56.65
N GLY A 380 -27.01 11.35 57.49
CA GLY A 380 -27.18 9.90 57.62
C GLY A 380 -25.88 9.14 57.71
N PHE A 381 -25.52 8.71 58.92
CA PHE A 381 -24.47 7.72 59.18
C PHE A 381 -24.79 6.42 58.42
N VAL A 382 -24.10 6.20 57.29
CA VAL A 382 -23.92 4.86 56.71
C VAL A 382 -22.45 4.74 56.37
N ALA A 383 -21.78 3.75 56.97
CA ALA A 383 -20.38 3.45 56.76
C ALA A 383 -20.06 3.34 55.25
N PRO A 384 -18.92 3.86 54.78
CA PRO A 384 -18.56 3.73 53.39
C PRO A 384 -18.30 2.25 53.09
N LYS A 385 -19.19 1.61 52.32
CA LYS A 385 -18.84 0.35 51.64
C LYS A 385 -17.62 0.67 50.78
N ARG A 386 -16.45 0.21 51.20
CA ARG A 386 -15.22 0.16 50.40
C ARG A 386 -15.55 -0.64 49.13
N GLY A 387 -15.95 0.07 48.08
CA GLY A 387 -15.97 -0.47 46.73
C GLY A 387 -14.56 -0.95 46.41
N ARG A 388 -14.44 -2.22 46.02
CA ARG A 388 -13.21 -2.84 45.53
C ARG A 388 -12.50 -1.84 44.61
N PRO A 389 -11.19 -1.56 44.77
CA PRO A 389 -10.48 -0.76 43.80
C PRO A 389 -10.62 -1.47 42.46
N SER A 390 -11.33 -0.85 41.52
CA SER A 390 -11.36 -1.32 40.15
C SER A 390 -9.91 -1.40 39.72
N LYS A 391 -9.42 -2.62 39.47
CA LYS A 391 -8.10 -2.84 38.88
C LYS A 391 -8.17 -2.34 37.45
N HIS A 392 -8.13 -1.02 37.28
CA HIS A 392 -7.88 -0.39 36.00
C HIS A 392 -6.43 -0.75 35.67
N ARG A 393 -6.24 -1.82 34.90
CA ARG A 393 -5.08 -1.90 34.02
C ARG A 393 -5.27 -0.70 33.10
N LYS A 394 -4.67 0.44 33.46
CA LYS A 394 -4.77 1.69 32.72
C LYS A 394 -4.10 1.46 31.38
N ILE A 395 -4.86 1.00 30.39
CA ILE A 395 -4.48 1.17 28.99
C ILE A 395 -4.39 2.68 28.82
N SER A 396 -3.22 3.18 28.42
CA SER A 396 -3.07 4.61 28.20
C SER A 396 -4.11 5.03 27.18
N ARG A 397 -4.91 6.05 27.51
CA ARG A 397 -6.02 6.50 26.66
C ARG A 397 -5.54 7.03 25.31
N LYS A 398 -4.24 7.31 25.20
CA LYS A 398 -3.51 7.63 23.97
C LYS A 398 -3.44 6.45 22.98
N LEU A 399 -3.49 5.21 23.48
CA LEU A 399 -3.51 3.97 22.68
C LEU A 399 -4.95 3.51 22.37
N LEU A 400 -5.97 4.11 22.99
CA LEU A 400 -7.36 3.88 22.61
C LEU A 400 -7.70 4.70 21.35
N GLY A 401 -8.50 4.12 20.46
CA GLY A 401 -9.05 4.83 19.32
C GLY A 401 -9.93 6.02 19.75
N ALA A 402 -9.99 7.05 18.92
CA ALA A 402 -10.76 8.26 19.20
C ALA A 402 -12.25 7.95 19.46
N HIS A 403 -12.77 8.39 20.60
CA HIS A 403 -14.17 8.21 20.95
C HIS A 403 -15.05 9.27 20.29
N ALA A 404 -16.30 8.90 20.00
CA ALA A 404 -17.28 9.86 19.54
C ALA A 404 -17.69 10.82 20.67
N PHE A 405 -17.78 12.11 20.36
CA PHE A 405 -18.24 13.16 21.28
C PHE A 405 -19.36 13.98 20.62
N VAL A 406 -20.16 14.67 21.42
CA VAL A 406 -21.22 15.56 20.92
C VAL A 406 -20.61 16.91 20.52
N LEU A 407 -21.05 17.50 19.41
CA LEU A 407 -20.52 18.77 18.91
C LEU A 407 -20.62 19.89 19.94
N GLU A 408 -21.76 19.99 20.63
CA GLU A 408 -21.98 20.96 21.71
C GLU A 408 -20.91 20.89 22.81
N ARG A 409 -20.53 19.67 23.23
CA ARG A 409 -19.48 19.46 24.24
C ARG A 409 -18.13 19.96 23.74
N MET A 410 -17.78 19.68 22.49
CA MET A 410 -16.53 20.18 21.89
C MET A 410 -16.52 21.71 21.81
N LEU A 411 -17.63 22.34 21.41
CA LEU A 411 -17.74 23.79 21.35
C LEU A 411 -17.64 24.44 22.74
N ALA A 412 -18.17 23.78 23.79
CA ALA A 412 -18.02 24.22 25.17
C ALA A 412 -16.54 24.16 25.62
N ILE A 413 -15.84 23.07 25.32
CA ILE A 413 -14.40 22.94 25.59
C ILE A 413 -13.64 24.01 24.81
N PHE A 414 -13.92 24.18 23.52
CA PHE A 414 -13.31 25.21 22.67
C PHE A 414 -13.49 26.62 23.23
N ALA A 415 -14.68 26.96 23.73
CA ALA A 415 -14.93 28.26 24.36
C ALA A 415 -14.05 28.46 25.60
N ALA A 416 -13.86 27.43 26.42
CA ALA A 416 -12.95 27.48 27.57
C ALA A 416 -11.48 27.67 27.13
N LEU A 417 -11.01 26.89 26.15
CA LEU A 417 -9.63 27.04 25.62
C LEU A 417 -9.41 28.43 24.99
N ARG A 418 -10.41 28.96 24.27
CA ARG A 418 -10.34 30.28 23.64
C ARG A 418 -10.28 31.39 24.68
N ALA A 419 -11.03 31.29 25.78
CA ALA A 419 -11.01 32.26 26.86
C ALA A 419 -9.65 32.33 27.56
N GLU A 420 -8.98 31.18 27.75
CA GLU A 420 -7.68 31.14 28.43
C GLU A 420 -6.50 31.52 27.53
N TRP A 421 -6.51 31.16 26.24
CA TRP A 421 -5.32 31.30 25.37
C TRP A 421 -5.46 32.21 24.15
N ALA A 422 -6.67 32.60 23.74
CA ALA A 422 -6.82 33.62 22.69
C ALA A 422 -6.91 35.05 23.24
N ALA A 423 -7.02 35.21 24.57
CA ALA A 423 -7.08 36.51 25.24
C ALA A 423 -5.80 37.36 25.08
N ASP A 424 -4.64 36.73 24.88
CA ASP A 424 -3.36 37.44 24.66
C ASP A 424 -3.11 37.81 23.18
N SER A 425 -3.98 37.40 22.26
CA SER A 425 -3.81 37.65 20.82
C SER A 425 -4.95 38.49 20.24
N ILE A 426 -4.78 39.81 20.21
CA ILE A 426 -5.43 40.83 19.35
C ILE A 426 -6.99 40.93 19.37
N PHE A 427 -7.73 39.93 19.83
CA PHE A 427 -9.19 39.92 19.85
C PHE A 427 -9.71 40.43 21.19
N GLY A 428 -10.24 41.65 21.17
CA GLY A 428 -10.70 42.38 22.34
C GLY A 428 -11.70 41.62 23.22
N SER A 429 -11.61 41.94 24.52
CA SER A 429 -12.50 41.53 25.61
C SER A 429 -13.95 41.95 25.36
N GLY A 430 -14.63 41.23 24.48
CA GLY A 430 -16.07 41.28 24.26
C GLY A 430 -16.57 39.84 24.25
N SER A 431 -17.73 39.59 24.86
CA SER A 431 -18.41 38.29 24.93
C SER A 431 -18.51 37.64 23.53
N ALA A 432 -17.47 36.92 23.12
CA ALA A 432 -17.39 36.32 21.81
C ALA A 432 -18.39 35.16 21.75
N SER A 433 -19.34 35.27 20.84
CA SER A 433 -20.27 34.17 20.54
C SER A 433 -19.48 32.88 20.36
N VAL A 434 -19.88 31.83 21.10
CA VAL A 434 -19.34 30.46 20.96
C VAL A 434 -19.51 29.94 19.52
N VAL A 435 -20.42 30.55 18.75
CA VAL A 435 -20.71 30.23 17.36
C VAL A 435 -20.59 31.52 16.54
N ASP A 436 -19.40 31.79 16.05
CA ASP A 436 -19.14 32.82 15.05
C ASP A 436 -19.11 32.19 13.65
N GLY A 437 -19.34 32.99 12.60
CA GLY A 437 -19.24 32.53 11.21
C GLY A 437 -17.87 31.88 10.91
N ASP A 438 -16.80 32.43 11.49
CA ASP A 438 -15.44 31.91 11.39
C ASP A 438 -15.27 30.52 12.04
N VAL A 439 -15.98 30.26 13.15
CA VAL A 439 -15.96 28.95 13.83
C VAL A 439 -16.69 27.92 12.98
N GLY A 440 -17.84 28.29 12.40
CA GLY A 440 -18.59 27.45 11.46
C GLY A 440 -17.77 27.11 10.21
N MET A 441 -17.09 28.10 9.62
CA MET A 441 -16.20 27.92 8.48
C MET A 441 -15.02 27.02 8.83
N ALA A 442 -14.35 27.25 9.96
CA ALA A 442 -13.25 26.41 10.41
C ALA A 442 -13.71 24.95 10.65
N LEU A 443 -14.88 24.74 11.25
CA LEU A 443 -15.46 23.40 11.43
C LEU A 443 -15.73 22.72 10.09
N SER A 444 -16.31 23.45 9.13
CA SER A 444 -16.54 22.95 7.77
C SER A 444 -15.23 22.58 7.08
N THR A 445 -14.20 23.42 7.17
CA THR A 445 -12.88 23.15 6.60
C THR A 445 -12.26 21.90 7.24
N LEU A 446 -12.30 21.76 8.57
CA LEU A 446 -11.78 20.58 9.27
C LEU A 446 -12.54 19.29 8.90
N ALA A 447 -13.85 19.40 8.64
CA ALA A 447 -14.66 18.29 8.15
C ALA A 447 -14.32 17.91 6.70
N SER A 448 -14.16 18.90 5.81
CA SER A 448 -13.74 18.69 4.42
C SER A 448 -12.33 18.07 4.32
N LEU A 449 -11.41 18.49 5.21
CA LEU A 449 -10.06 17.92 5.32
C LEU A 449 -10.03 16.55 6.01
N ARG A 450 -11.19 16.01 6.43
CA ARG A 450 -11.34 14.74 7.18
C ARG A 450 -10.48 14.67 8.46
N LEU A 451 -10.17 15.82 9.07
CA LEU A 451 -9.53 15.90 10.38
C LEU A 451 -10.57 15.72 11.50
N LEU A 452 -11.81 16.13 11.23
CA LEU A 452 -13.00 15.82 12.02
C LEU A 452 -14.03 15.10 11.16
N MET A 453 -14.63 14.03 11.67
CA MET A 453 -15.62 13.23 10.96
C MET A 453 -16.91 13.16 11.76
N LYS A 454 -18.03 13.48 11.11
CA LYS A 454 -19.36 13.25 11.70
C LYS A 454 -19.65 11.75 11.70
N VAL A 455 -20.13 11.24 12.84
CA VAL A 455 -20.46 9.82 13.06
C VAL A 455 -21.94 9.62 12.81
N GLY A 456 -22.27 8.79 11.82
CA GLY A 456 -23.65 8.50 11.42
C GLY A 456 -23.96 9.03 10.01
N THR A 457 -24.98 8.46 9.38
CA THR A 457 -25.42 8.83 8.02
C THR A 457 -26.30 10.07 8.05
N ALA A 458 -25.90 11.08 7.26
CA ALA A 458 -26.69 12.22 6.81
C ALA A 458 -27.42 13.07 7.87
N GLY A 459 -27.03 14.34 7.96
CA GLY A 459 -27.72 15.38 8.74
C GLY A 459 -26.91 16.67 8.71
N ASP A 460 -27.51 17.80 9.03
CA ASP A 460 -26.87 19.12 9.00
C ASP A 460 -25.51 19.11 9.74
N PRO A 461 -24.39 19.48 9.08
CA PRO A 461 -23.08 19.64 9.73
C PRO A 461 -23.10 20.59 10.93
N MET A 462 -24.09 21.49 11.02
CA MET A 462 -24.24 22.43 12.14
C MET A 462 -25.13 21.89 13.28
N ASP A 463 -25.62 20.64 13.18
CA ASP A 463 -26.36 20.01 14.27
C ASP A 463 -25.47 19.83 15.50
N ARG A 464 -25.76 20.63 16.55
CA ARG A 464 -25.01 20.65 17.82
C ARG A 464 -25.17 19.34 18.60
N GLY A 465 -26.24 18.59 18.37
CA GLY A 465 -26.45 17.25 18.93
C GLY A 465 -25.71 16.15 18.16
N GLY A 466 -25.15 16.47 17.00
CA GLY A 466 -24.41 15.55 16.15
C GLY A 466 -23.19 14.96 16.86
N LYS A 467 -22.94 13.67 16.64
CA LYS A 467 -21.74 12.99 17.13
C LYS A 467 -20.60 13.17 16.13
N TRP A 468 -19.43 13.50 16.65
CA TRP A 468 -18.20 13.71 15.89
C TRP A 468 -17.07 12.87 16.44
N ARG A 469 -16.09 12.55 15.59
CA ARG A 469 -14.83 11.87 15.93
C ARG A 469 -13.67 12.62 15.33
N ILE A 470 -12.58 12.70 16.07
CA ILE A 470 -11.31 13.20 15.57
C ILE A 470 -10.57 12.09 14.81
N ASN A 471 -9.94 12.46 13.70
CA ASN A 471 -9.15 11.56 12.83
C ASN A 471 -7.67 11.95 12.82
N VAL A 472 -7.18 12.45 13.94
CA VAL A 472 -5.82 12.98 14.08
C VAL A 472 -5.12 12.27 15.24
N GLY A 473 -3.91 11.79 14.98
CA GLY A 473 -3.08 11.11 15.97
C GLY A 473 -2.46 12.04 17.00
N TRP A 474 -1.98 11.45 18.10
CA TRP A 474 -1.35 12.17 19.21
C TRP A 474 -0.17 13.05 18.77
N ASP A 475 0.71 12.56 17.90
CA ASP A 475 1.93 13.28 17.52
C ASP A 475 1.63 14.61 16.83
N ILE A 476 0.61 14.62 15.96
CA ILE A 476 0.15 15.82 15.27
C ILE A 476 -0.50 16.79 16.27
N ILE A 477 -1.35 16.30 17.17
CA ILE A 477 -2.01 17.12 18.19
C ILE A 477 -1.01 17.73 19.16
N ARG A 478 0.04 17.00 19.53
CA ARG A 478 1.15 17.49 20.34
C ARG A 478 1.90 18.61 19.62
N GLY A 479 2.17 18.47 18.32
CA GLY A 479 2.74 19.52 17.49
C GLY A 479 1.86 20.77 17.41
N VAL A 480 0.55 20.59 17.21
CA VAL A 480 -0.44 21.68 17.18
C VAL A 480 -0.51 22.39 18.53
N GLY A 481 -0.53 21.65 19.65
CA GLY A 481 -0.50 22.21 21.00
C GLY A 481 0.74 23.08 21.24
N ARG A 482 1.93 22.54 20.94
CA ARG A 482 3.20 23.29 21.05
C ARG A 482 3.22 24.55 20.18
N SER A 483 2.64 24.52 18.97
CA SER A 483 2.54 25.70 18.10
C SER A 483 1.64 26.81 18.65
N LEU A 484 0.82 26.50 19.66
CA LEU A 484 -0.04 27.43 20.38
C LEU A 484 0.44 27.67 21.82
N GLY A 485 1.58 27.10 22.21
CA GLY A 485 2.09 27.17 23.60
C GLY A 485 1.31 26.31 24.61
N ILE A 486 0.49 25.36 24.16
CA ILE A 486 -0.36 24.52 25.01
C ILE A 486 0.27 23.13 25.18
N GLU A 487 0.57 22.76 26.43
CA GLU A 487 1.00 21.41 26.79
C GLU A 487 -0.21 20.47 26.96
N VAL A 488 -0.68 19.90 25.85
CA VAL A 488 -1.89 19.04 25.81
C VAL A 488 -1.81 17.83 26.77
N GLU A 489 -0.61 17.42 27.18
CA GLU A 489 -0.39 16.30 28.10
C GLU A 489 -0.99 16.55 29.49
N GLU A 490 -0.94 17.78 29.98
CA GLU A 490 -1.45 18.14 31.31
C GLU A 490 -2.99 18.05 31.39
N TRP A 491 -3.65 18.14 30.24
CA TRP A 491 -5.10 18.16 30.11
C TRP A 491 -5.70 16.78 29.87
N LEU A 492 -4.88 15.74 29.72
CA LEU A 492 -5.32 14.35 29.52
C LEU A 492 -5.34 13.59 30.85
N ILE A 493 -6.49 13.02 31.19
CA ILE A 493 -6.65 12.26 32.43
C ILE A 493 -6.45 10.76 32.15
N ASP A 494 -5.46 10.14 32.81
CA ASP A 494 -5.11 8.71 32.68
C ASP A 494 -6.11 7.70 33.29
#